data_AF-A0A8J6AHE4-F1
#
_entry.id   AF-A0A8J6AHE4-F1
#
_cell.length_a   1.000
_cell.length_b   1.000
_cell.length_c   1.000
_cell.angle_alpha   90.00
_cell.angle_beta   90.00
_cell.angle_gamma   90.00
#
_symmetry.space_group_name_H-M   'P 1'
#
loop_
_entity.id
_entity.type
_entity.pdbx_description
1 polymer ?
#
loop_
_entity_poly.entity_id
_entity_poly.type
_entity_poly.pdbx_seq_one_letter_code
_entity_poly.pdbx_strand_id
1 'polypeptide(L)'
;TPPGADPKQLERTGTVREIGSQAVWSLSSCKPGFGVDQLRDDNLETYWQSDGSQPHLVNIQFRRKTTVKTLCIYADYKSDESYTPSKISVRVGNNFHNLQEIR
;
A
#
# COMPACT_ATOMS: atom_id res chain seq x y z
N THR A 1 -11.90 14.11 5.24
CA THR A 1 -11.72 14.37 3.80
C THR A 1 -12.87 13.70 3.08
N PRO A 2 -13.48 14.31 2.05
CA PRO A 2 -14.54 13.63 1.31
C PRO A 2 -14.02 12.29 0.75
N PRO A 3 -14.83 11.22 0.74
CA PRO A 3 -14.52 10.02 -0.01
C PRO A 3 -14.25 10.37 -1.48
N GLY A 4 -13.16 9.87 -2.06
CA GLY A 4 -12.83 10.08 -3.48
C GLY A 4 -12.05 11.35 -3.82
N ALA A 5 -11.54 12.11 -2.84
CA ALA A 5 -10.59 13.17 -3.13
C ALA A 5 -9.26 12.60 -3.67
N ASP A 6 -8.84 13.06 -4.85
CA ASP A 6 -7.57 12.66 -5.48
C ASP A 6 -6.40 12.96 -4.52
N PRO A 7 -5.62 11.94 -4.10
CA PRO A 7 -4.46 12.11 -3.23
C PRO A 7 -3.47 13.13 -3.76
N LYS A 8 -3.26 13.18 -5.09
CA LYS A 8 -2.35 14.13 -5.73
C LYS A 8 -2.89 15.58 -5.66
N GLN A 9 -4.20 15.78 -5.54
CA GLN A 9 -4.78 17.11 -5.29
C GLN A 9 -4.62 17.53 -3.81
N LEU A 10 -4.81 16.58 -2.88
CA LEU A 10 -4.62 16.84 -1.46
C LEU A 10 -3.18 17.22 -1.12
N GLU A 11 -2.20 16.61 -1.81
CA GLU A 11 -0.79 17.01 -1.69
C GLU A 11 -0.52 18.39 -2.28
N ARG A 12 -1.04 18.68 -3.48
CA ARG A 12 -0.89 20.00 -4.13
C ARG A 12 -1.44 21.15 -3.30
N THR A 13 -2.51 20.90 -2.55
CA THR A 13 -3.12 21.89 -1.65
C THR A 13 -2.44 21.97 -0.27
N GLY A 14 -1.41 21.16 -0.02
CA GLY A 14 -0.70 21.12 1.26
C GLY A 14 -1.51 20.50 2.41
N THR A 15 -2.66 19.88 2.12
CA THR A 15 -3.53 19.26 3.13
C THR A 15 -2.94 17.97 3.69
N VAL A 16 -2.16 17.27 2.87
CA VAL A 16 -1.43 16.04 3.22
C VAL A 16 -0.04 16.07 2.58
N ARG A 17 0.81 15.10 2.95
CA ARG A 17 2.11 14.87 2.34
C ARG A 17 2.35 13.37 2.15
N GLU A 18 3.01 12.98 1.06
CA GLU A 18 3.51 11.60 0.90
C GLU A 18 4.54 11.31 2.00
N ILE A 19 4.41 10.14 2.63
CA ILE A 19 5.34 9.69 3.68
C ILE A 19 5.85 8.27 3.46
N GLY A 20 5.45 7.59 2.39
CA GLY A 20 5.83 6.20 2.14
C GLY A 20 7.33 6.04 1.93
N SER A 21 8.02 7.04 1.39
CA SER A 21 9.49 7.05 1.26
C SER A 21 10.23 7.02 2.61
N GLN A 22 9.56 7.32 3.73
CA GLN A 22 10.13 7.31 5.08
C GLN A 22 10.02 5.95 5.78
N ALA A 23 9.33 5.00 5.15
CA ALA A 23 9.11 3.66 5.67
C ALA A 23 9.99 2.62 4.96
N VAL A 24 10.24 1.51 5.65
CA VAL A 24 10.73 0.28 5.03
C VAL A 24 9.53 -0.52 4.55
N TRP A 25 9.58 -0.95 3.30
CA TRP A 25 8.54 -1.75 2.66
C TRP A 25 9.05 -3.16 2.45
N SER A 26 8.21 -4.15 2.74
CA SER A 26 8.49 -5.55 2.43
C SER A 26 7.22 -6.27 2.01
N LEU A 27 7.39 -7.29 1.18
CA LEU A 27 6.29 -8.07 0.60
C LEU A 27 6.40 -9.50 1.11
N SER A 28 5.27 -10.18 1.31
CA SER A 28 5.27 -11.60 1.70
C SER A 28 5.98 -12.48 0.67
N SER A 29 5.83 -12.13 -0.61
CA SER A 29 6.51 -12.74 -1.75
C SER A 29 6.39 -11.81 -2.96
N CYS A 30 7.23 -12.00 -3.96
CA CYS A 30 7.08 -11.34 -5.25
C CYS A 30 7.69 -12.19 -6.37
N LYS A 31 7.10 -12.15 -7.57
CA LYS A 31 7.77 -12.65 -8.76
C LYS A 31 9.01 -11.81 -9.07
N PRO A 32 10.07 -12.38 -9.65
CA PRO A 32 11.24 -11.61 -10.08
C PRO A 32 10.84 -10.46 -11.01
N GLY A 33 11.22 -9.23 -10.66
CA GLY A 33 10.89 -8.02 -11.44
C GLY A 33 9.54 -7.36 -11.13
N PHE A 34 8.76 -7.89 -10.18
CA PHE A 34 7.46 -7.35 -9.77
C PHE A 34 7.44 -7.09 -8.26
N GLY A 35 8.45 -6.37 -7.76
CA GLY A 35 8.73 -6.20 -6.33
C GLY A 35 8.24 -4.88 -5.73
N VAL A 36 8.86 -4.48 -4.62
CA VAL A 36 8.55 -3.21 -3.93
C VAL A 36 8.75 -1.99 -4.83
N ASP A 37 9.75 -2.05 -5.72
CA ASP A 37 10.04 -0.96 -6.64
C ASP A 37 8.85 -0.71 -7.58
N GLN A 38 8.34 -1.76 -8.23
CA GLN A 38 7.16 -1.68 -9.10
C GLN A 38 5.86 -1.35 -8.34
N LEU A 39 5.78 -1.64 -7.04
CA LEU A 39 4.63 -1.22 -6.22
C LEU A 39 4.59 0.29 -5.97
N ARG A 40 5.73 0.99 -6.09
CA ARG A 40 5.93 2.35 -5.56
C ARG A 40 6.52 3.35 -6.56
N ASP A 41 6.68 2.97 -7.82
CA ASP A 41 7.33 3.79 -8.85
C ASP A 41 6.42 4.87 -9.49
N ASP A 42 5.18 5.02 -9.00
CA ASP A 42 4.16 5.94 -9.53
C ASP A 42 3.82 5.70 -11.02
N ASN A 43 4.00 4.47 -11.50
CA ASN A 43 3.62 4.05 -12.84
C ASN A 43 2.46 3.04 -12.78
N LEU A 44 1.39 3.30 -13.53
CA LEU A 44 0.19 2.44 -13.55
C LEU A 44 0.34 1.20 -14.44
N GLU A 45 1.42 1.12 -15.22
CA GLU A 45 1.73 -0.03 -16.09
C GLU A 45 2.61 -1.08 -15.39
N THR A 46 3.21 -0.74 -14.25
CA THR A 46 4.02 -1.62 -13.41
C THR A 46 3.29 -1.92 -12.09
N TYR A 47 3.57 -3.09 -11.51
CA TYR A 47 2.84 -3.56 -10.34
C TYR A 47 3.65 -4.57 -9.54
N TRP A 48 3.26 -4.75 -8.27
CA TRP A 48 3.66 -5.91 -7.49
C TRP A 48 2.82 -7.12 -7.87
N GLN A 49 3.48 -8.26 -8.07
CA GLN A 49 2.83 -9.55 -8.22
C GLN A 49 3.39 -10.52 -7.17
N SER A 50 2.54 -10.95 -6.24
CA SER A 50 2.91 -11.96 -5.24
C SER A 50 3.19 -13.33 -5.90
N ASP A 51 4.09 -14.11 -5.30
CA ASP A 51 4.49 -15.44 -5.78
C ASP A 51 4.49 -16.44 -4.60
N GLY A 52 3.33 -16.67 -4.00
CA GLY A 52 3.19 -17.54 -2.83
C GLY A 52 1.74 -17.83 -2.49
N SER A 53 1.49 -18.49 -1.35
CA SER A 53 0.14 -18.76 -0.86
C SER A 53 -0.49 -17.54 -0.20
N GLN A 54 -1.82 -17.45 -0.23
CA GLN A 54 -2.57 -16.43 0.52
C GLN A 54 -2.46 -16.64 2.04
N PRO A 55 -2.52 -15.57 2.86
CA PRO A 55 -2.70 -14.16 2.46
C PRO A 55 -1.39 -13.52 1.96
N HIS A 56 -1.49 -12.66 0.95
CA HIS A 56 -0.38 -11.81 0.50
C HIS A 56 -0.32 -10.53 1.33
N LEU A 57 0.89 -10.11 1.72
CA LEU A 57 1.08 -8.99 2.64
C LEU A 57 2.00 -7.94 2.02
N VAL A 58 1.62 -6.67 2.20
CA VAL A 58 2.50 -5.51 2.10
C VAL A 58 2.72 -4.98 3.50
N ASN A 59 3.97 -5.00 3.97
CA ASN A 59 4.35 -4.49 5.28
C ASN A 59 5.01 -3.13 5.14
N ILE A 60 4.55 -2.17 5.94
CA ILE A 60 5.04 -0.78 5.96
C ILE A 60 5.53 -0.47 7.38
N GLN A 61 6.84 -0.28 7.54
CA GLN A 61 7.45 -0.04 8.85
C GLN A 61 8.13 1.32 8.92
N PHE A 62 7.64 2.19 9.79
CA PHE A 62 8.29 3.47 10.09
C PHE A 62 9.30 3.33 11.23
N ARG A 63 10.42 4.06 11.17
CA ARG A 63 11.46 4.06 12.22
C ARG A 63 11.01 4.72 13.53
N ARG A 64 9.96 5.53 13.48
CA ARG A 64 9.41 6.29 14.61
C ARG A 64 7.90 6.14 14.58
N LYS A 65 7.22 6.46 15.69
CA LYS A 65 5.76 6.55 15.70
C LYS A 65 5.32 7.64 14.72
N THR A 66 4.72 7.22 13.61
CA THR A 66 4.31 8.10 12.52
C THR A 66 2.80 8.04 12.38
N THR A 67 2.15 9.21 12.36
CA THR A 67 0.72 9.31 12.10
C THR A 67 0.46 9.14 10.61
N VAL A 68 -0.29 8.11 10.24
CA VAL A 68 -0.76 7.88 8.86
C VAL A 68 -2.22 8.29 8.79
N LYS A 69 -2.53 9.25 7.90
CA LYS A 69 -3.91 9.78 7.75
C LYS A 69 -4.70 9.04 6.67
N THR A 70 -4.04 8.63 5.59
CA THR A 70 -4.69 8.04 4.43
C THR A 70 -3.75 7.02 3.79
N LEU A 71 -4.32 5.89 3.39
CA LEU A 71 -3.68 4.89 2.54
C LEU A 71 -4.43 4.89 1.21
N CYS A 72 -3.69 4.99 0.11
CA CYS A 72 -4.24 5.01 -1.24
C CYS A 72 -3.75 3.77 -1.97
N ILE A 73 -4.67 3.02 -2.58
CA ILE A 73 -4.39 1.81 -3.35
C ILE A 73 -5.07 2.01 -4.70
N TYR A 74 -4.31 1.85 -5.77
CA TYR A 74 -4.85 1.75 -7.12
C TYR A 74 -5.16 0.29 -7.42
N ALA A 75 -6.36 0.01 -7.92
CA ALA A 75 -6.79 -1.31 -8.34
C ALA A 75 -7.79 -1.13 -9.49
N ASP A 76 -7.61 -1.88 -10.57
CA ASP A 76 -8.48 -1.80 -11.75
C ASP A 76 -8.83 -3.20 -12.25
N TYR A 77 -10.08 -3.63 -12.00
CA TYR A 77 -10.55 -4.96 -12.39
C TYR A 77 -10.38 -5.26 -13.88
N LYS A 78 -10.50 -4.25 -14.74
CA LYS A 78 -10.36 -4.47 -16.19
C LYS A 78 -8.94 -4.85 -16.58
N SER A 79 -7.96 -4.26 -15.91
CA SER A 79 -6.55 -4.48 -16.19
C SER A 79 -6.00 -5.68 -15.41
N ASP A 80 -6.45 -5.87 -14.17
CA ASP A 80 -5.90 -6.83 -13.22
C ASP A 80 -6.62 -8.19 -13.22
N GLU A 81 -7.86 -8.26 -13.70
CA GLU A 81 -8.71 -9.46 -13.74
C GLU A 81 -8.70 -10.27 -12.42
N SER A 82 -8.17 -11.51 -12.44
CA SER A 82 -8.09 -12.39 -11.28
C SER A 82 -7.09 -11.94 -10.21
N TYR A 83 -6.20 -11.00 -10.54
CA TYR A 83 -5.24 -10.42 -9.59
C TYR A 83 -5.83 -9.25 -8.80
N THR A 84 -7.02 -8.73 -9.14
CA THR A 84 -7.68 -7.71 -8.34
C THR A 84 -8.06 -8.27 -6.97
N PRO A 85 -7.60 -7.65 -5.85
CA PRO A 85 -7.95 -8.14 -4.52
C PRO A 85 -9.44 -7.98 -4.24
N SER A 86 -10.13 -9.08 -3.93
CA SER A 86 -11.56 -9.05 -3.55
C SER A 86 -11.78 -8.61 -2.09
N LYS A 87 -10.74 -8.69 -1.26
CA LYS A 87 -10.75 -8.26 0.14
C LYS A 87 -9.40 -7.67 0.52
N ILE A 88 -9.41 -6.49 1.12
CA ILE A 88 -8.24 -5.86 1.72
C ILE A 88 -8.53 -5.65 3.21
N SER A 89 -7.63 -6.14 4.07
CA SER A 89 -7.63 -5.85 5.50
C SER A 89 -6.38 -5.06 5.86
N VAL A 90 -6.54 -3.92 6.52
CA VAL A 90 -5.41 -3.11 7.00
C VAL A 90 -5.23 -3.37 8.49
N ARG A 91 -3.99 -3.66 8.91
CA ARG A 91 -3.64 -3.86 10.32
C ARG A 91 -2.56 -2.88 10.74
N VAL A 92 -2.70 -2.30 11.93
CA VAL A 92 -1.79 -1.29 12.47
C VAL A 92 -1.37 -1.64 13.89
N GLY A 93 -0.15 -1.27 14.26
CA GLY A 93 0.41 -1.54 15.59
C GLY A 93 1.78 -0.91 15.74
N ASN A 94 2.33 -0.97 16.96
CA ASN A 94 3.66 -0.44 17.25
C ASN A 94 4.77 -1.48 17.00
N ASN A 95 4.42 -2.76 16.92
CA ASN A 95 5.32 -3.86 16.59
C ASN A 95 4.57 -4.93 15.79
N PHE A 96 5.31 -5.85 15.16
CA PHE A 96 4.72 -6.89 14.31
C PHE A 96 3.78 -7.83 15.08
N HIS A 97 4.00 -8.01 16.38
CA HIS A 97 3.22 -8.91 17.23
C HIS A 97 1.92 -8.30 17.76
N ASN A 98 1.70 -6.99 17.59
CA ASN A 98 0.52 -6.28 18.11
C ASN A 98 -0.29 -5.57 17.04
N LEU A 99 -0.15 -5.98 15.77
CA LEU A 99 -0.95 -5.47 14.68
C LEU A 99 -2.43 -5.83 14.89
N GLN A 100 -3.30 -4.82 14.88
CA GLN A 100 -4.76 -4.97 14.98
C GLN A 100 -5.43 -4.48 13.71
N GLU A 101 -6.41 -5.22 13.23
CA GLU A 101 -7.20 -4.82 12.06
C GLU A 101 -8.03 -3.57 12.37
N ILE A 102 -7.94 -2.57 11.50
CA ILE A 102 -8.77 -1.36 11.58
C ILE A 102 -10.13 -1.64 10.93
N ARG A 103 -11.19 -1.15 11.56
CA ARG A 103 -12.59 -1.26 11.08
C ARG A 103 -13.06 0.02 10.45
#